data_AF-A0A959F239-F1
#
_entry.id   AF-A0A959F239-F1
#
_cell.length_a   1.000
_cell.length_b   1.000
_cell.length_c   1.000
_cell.angle_alpha   90.00
_cell.angle_beta   90.00
_cell.angle_gamma   90.00
#
_symmetry.space_group_name_H-M   'P 1'
#
loop_
_entity.id
_entity.type
_entity.pdbx_description
1 polymer ?
#
loop_
_entity_poly.entity_id
_entity_poly.type
_entity_poly.pdbx_seq_one_letter_code
_entity_poly.pdbx_strand_id
1 'polypeptide(L)'
;PSAVNATIGLDSSKIVVTSRWPGAYYNAWTAAYTSATVTLTIVKGSRTVTYSAGAGGTAAQLQAAASVDPDVTVTVSSLPASNVAATNLASGADDFANVNWTTVLGKVTPATGPGAIAAPGVNGAASALAAHAAANRRLALLSPNQTDASATVITAQGNITAAYKQYATYVYPWVTVPDGTGGRK
;
A
#
# COMPACT_ATOMS: atom_id res chain seq x y z
N PRO A 1 -8.27 -11.79 2.11
CA PRO A 1 -7.43 -11.46 0.93
C PRO A 1 -5.97 -11.41 1.35
N SER A 2 -5.04 -12.01 0.61
CA SER A 2 -3.60 -11.86 0.86
C SER A 2 -3.05 -10.67 0.08
N ALA A 3 -1.95 -10.08 0.55
CA ALA A 3 -1.28 -9.00 -0.17
C ALA A 3 -0.64 -9.57 -1.45
N VAL A 4 -0.90 -8.95 -2.61
CA VAL A 4 -0.40 -9.42 -3.91
C VAL A 4 0.21 -8.25 -4.69
N ASN A 5 1.39 -8.50 -5.26
CA ASN A 5 2.06 -7.61 -6.20
C ASN A 5 1.35 -7.59 -7.54
N ALA A 6 1.12 -6.40 -8.09
CA ALA A 6 0.52 -6.29 -9.41
C ALA A 6 1.56 -6.69 -10.46
N THR A 7 1.13 -7.43 -11.49
CA THR A 7 2.05 -7.94 -12.52
C THR A 7 1.43 -7.87 -13.91
N ILE A 8 2.29 -7.76 -14.93
CA ILE A 8 1.92 -7.94 -16.33
C ILE A 8 3.05 -8.65 -17.08
N GLY A 9 2.67 -9.57 -17.96
CA GLY A 9 3.54 -10.15 -18.98
C GLY A 9 3.25 -9.55 -20.34
N LEU A 10 4.22 -8.89 -20.96
CA LEU A 10 4.14 -8.38 -22.33
C LEU A 10 4.55 -9.48 -23.31
N ASP A 11 3.79 -9.62 -24.40
CA ASP A 11 3.98 -10.62 -25.46
C ASP A 11 4.22 -12.03 -24.90
N SER A 12 3.20 -12.59 -24.24
CA SER A 12 3.30 -13.91 -23.59
C SER A 12 4.43 -14.00 -22.55
N SER A 13 4.61 -12.95 -21.75
CA SER A 13 5.58 -12.86 -20.65
C SER A 13 7.05 -12.91 -21.07
N LYS A 14 7.39 -12.46 -22.29
CA LYS A 14 8.78 -12.21 -22.69
C LYS A 14 9.43 -11.10 -21.86
N ILE A 15 8.64 -10.09 -21.53
CA ILE A 15 8.96 -9.06 -20.55
C ILE A 15 7.91 -9.12 -19.46
N VAL A 16 8.32 -9.35 -18.22
CA VAL A 16 7.45 -9.33 -17.05
C VAL A 16 7.77 -8.10 -16.22
N VAL A 17 6.74 -7.32 -15.89
CA VAL A 17 6.84 -6.16 -15.00
C VAL A 17 5.97 -6.43 -13.78
N THR A 18 6.58 -6.41 -12.60
CA THR A 18 5.90 -6.68 -11.34
C THR A 18 6.17 -5.53 -10.38
N SER A 19 5.14 -4.99 -9.72
CA SER A 19 5.33 -3.98 -8.67
C SER A 19 6.18 -4.56 -7.55
N ARG A 20 7.09 -3.79 -6.96
CA ARG A 20 7.89 -4.27 -5.80
C ARG A 20 7.07 -4.40 -4.54
N TRP A 21 6.00 -3.63 -4.44
CA TRP A 21 5.09 -3.64 -3.31
C TRP A 21 3.72 -4.19 -3.72
N PRO A 22 3.04 -4.90 -2.81
CA PRO A 22 1.68 -5.34 -3.05
C PRO A 22 0.69 -4.17 -2.99
N GLY A 23 -0.45 -4.34 -3.64
CA GLY A 23 -1.58 -3.42 -3.51
C GLY A 23 -2.33 -3.15 -4.81
N ALA A 24 -3.62 -2.84 -4.70
CA ALA A 24 -4.47 -2.57 -5.85
C ALA A 24 -4.12 -1.26 -6.56
N TYR A 25 -3.44 -0.34 -5.87
CA TYR A 25 -2.93 0.92 -6.44
C TYR A 25 -2.12 0.71 -7.72
N TYR A 26 -1.31 -0.34 -7.77
CA TYR A 26 -0.42 -0.62 -8.91
C TYR A 26 -1.15 -1.16 -10.14
N ASN A 27 -2.41 -1.61 -10.02
CA ASN A 27 -3.21 -2.08 -11.16
C ASN A 27 -3.54 -0.98 -12.17
N ALA A 28 -3.38 0.29 -11.77
CA ALA A 28 -3.54 1.43 -12.67
C ALA A 28 -2.27 1.74 -13.49
N TRP A 29 -1.15 1.08 -13.19
CA TRP A 29 0.11 1.30 -13.92
C TRP A 29 0.11 0.50 -15.21
N THR A 30 0.78 1.01 -16.24
CA THR A 30 0.83 0.34 -17.56
C THR A 30 2.25 0.10 -18.02
N ALA A 31 2.47 -0.99 -18.75
CA ALA A 31 3.73 -1.25 -19.46
C ALA A 31 3.48 -1.41 -20.97
N ALA A 32 4.39 -0.89 -21.79
CA ALA A 32 4.38 -0.99 -23.25
C ALA A 32 5.79 -1.29 -23.76
N TYR A 33 5.90 -1.89 -24.93
CA TYR A 33 7.19 -2.17 -25.57
C TYR A 33 7.23 -1.67 -27.01
N THR A 34 8.34 -1.04 -27.40
CA THR A 34 8.62 -0.61 -28.77
C THR A 34 9.81 -1.39 -29.31
N SER A 35 9.60 -2.16 -30.39
CA SER A 35 10.60 -3.08 -30.93
C SER A 35 11.74 -2.36 -31.65
N ALA A 36 11.44 -1.29 -32.39
CA ALA A 36 12.43 -0.57 -33.21
C ALA A 36 13.61 -0.03 -32.39
N THR A 37 13.36 0.40 -31.16
CA THR A 37 14.36 0.98 -30.25
C THR A 37 14.59 0.13 -29.01
N VAL A 38 14.03 -1.09 -28.96
CA VAL A 38 14.10 -2.01 -27.82
C VAL A 38 13.82 -1.26 -26.51
N THR A 39 12.65 -0.64 -26.44
CA THR A 39 12.28 0.29 -25.35
C THR A 39 11.09 -0.21 -24.58
N LEU A 40 11.25 -0.37 -23.26
CA LEU A 40 10.18 -0.59 -22.30
C LEU A 40 9.73 0.76 -21.75
N THR A 41 8.44 1.06 -21.87
CA THR A 41 7.82 2.26 -21.28
C THR A 41 6.88 1.84 -20.17
N ILE A 42 6.99 2.46 -18.99
CA ILE A 42 6.12 2.21 -17.85
C ILE A 42 5.49 3.53 -17.41
N VAL A 43 4.17 3.56 -17.30
CA VAL A 43 3.40 4.70 -16.78
C VAL A 43 2.95 4.37 -15.37
N LYS A 44 3.40 5.18 -14.41
CA LYS A 44 3.22 5.05 -12.96
C LYS A 44 2.38 6.22 -12.44
N GLY A 45 1.08 6.19 -12.69
CA GLY A 45 0.21 7.35 -12.44
C GLY A 45 0.61 8.53 -13.33
N SER A 46 1.06 9.64 -12.74
CA SER A 46 1.50 10.82 -13.49
C SER A 46 2.93 10.75 -14.03
N ARG A 47 3.71 9.74 -13.64
CA ARG A 47 5.13 9.60 -14.03
C ARG A 47 5.28 8.55 -15.13
N THR A 48 5.93 8.91 -16.22
CA THR A 48 6.37 7.95 -17.25
C THR A 48 7.87 7.72 -17.12
N VAL A 49 8.30 6.45 -17.19
CA VAL A 49 9.70 6.06 -17.26
C VAL A 49 9.94 5.19 -18.48
N THR A 50 11.12 5.34 -19.10
CA THR A 50 11.50 4.61 -20.30
C THR A 50 12.89 4.00 -20.12
N TYR A 51 13.02 2.73 -20.46
CA TYR A 51 14.27 1.98 -20.46
C TYR A 51 14.53 1.47 -21.86
N SER A 52 15.69 1.78 -22.43
CA SER A 52 16.01 1.45 -23.81
C SER A 52 17.38 0.78 -23.92
N ALA A 53 17.46 -0.25 -24.75
CA ALA A 53 18.72 -0.84 -25.19
C ALA A 53 19.22 -0.25 -26.53
N GLY A 54 18.47 0.69 -27.12
CA GLY A 54 18.75 1.25 -28.44
C GLY A 54 18.33 0.33 -29.60
N ALA A 55 18.39 0.85 -30.82
CA ALA A 55 18.12 0.07 -32.02
C ALA A 55 19.15 -1.07 -32.17
N GLY A 56 18.67 -2.30 -32.41
CA GLY A 56 19.50 -3.50 -32.42
C GLY A 56 19.95 -3.98 -31.03
N GLY A 57 19.42 -3.39 -29.96
CA GLY A 57 19.69 -3.79 -28.59
C GLY A 57 19.21 -5.21 -28.27
N THR A 58 19.77 -5.78 -27.20
CA THR A 58 19.49 -7.14 -26.75
C THR A 58 18.58 -7.17 -25.53
N ALA A 59 17.97 -8.33 -25.26
CA ALA A 59 17.22 -8.59 -24.04
C ALA A 59 18.04 -8.29 -22.76
N ALA A 60 19.32 -8.68 -22.75
CA ALA A 60 20.21 -8.45 -21.61
C ALA A 60 20.50 -6.97 -21.37
N GLN A 61 20.68 -6.17 -22.43
CA GLN A 61 20.85 -4.72 -22.30
C GLN A 61 19.58 -4.05 -21.77
N LEU A 62 18.41 -4.46 -22.26
CA LEU A 62 17.13 -3.93 -21.76
C LEU A 62 16.92 -4.33 -20.29
N GLN A 63 17.23 -5.57 -19.93
CA GLN A 63 17.20 -6.06 -18.55
C GLN A 63 18.09 -5.21 -17.63
N ALA A 64 19.32 -4.90 -18.06
CA ALA A 64 20.25 -4.09 -17.29
C ALA A 64 19.76 -2.64 -17.14
N ALA A 65 19.19 -2.06 -18.20
CA ALA A 65 18.61 -0.71 -18.15
C ALA A 65 17.41 -0.64 -17.21
N ALA A 66 16.52 -1.64 -17.21
CA ALA A 66 15.29 -1.63 -16.43
C ALA A 66 15.46 -2.10 -14.97
N SER A 67 16.54 -2.81 -14.64
CA SER A 67 16.76 -3.36 -13.28
C SER A 67 16.96 -2.30 -12.20
N VAL A 68 17.30 -1.07 -12.61
CA VAL A 68 17.49 0.08 -11.72
C VAL A 68 16.18 0.71 -11.25
N ASP A 69 15.02 0.25 -11.77
CA ASP A 69 13.72 0.81 -11.40
C ASP A 69 13.44 0.56 -9.89
N PRO A 70 13.14 1.62 -9.10
CA PRO A 70 12.94 1.50 -7.66
C PRO A 70 11.56 0.99 -7.27
N ASP A 71 10.60 0.96 -8.18
CA ASP A 71 9.18 0.67 -7.90
C ASP A 71 8.71 -0.65 -8.51
N VAL A 72 9.36 -1.12 -9.57
CA VAL A 72 9.06 -2.41 -10.22
C VAL A 72 10.30 -3.30 -10.28
N THR A 73 10.04 -4.60 -10.36
CA THR A 73 10.99 -5.60 -10.83
C THR A 73 10.65 -5.91 -12.28
N VAL A 74 11.64 -5.80 -13.17
CA VAL A 74 11.49 -6.14 -14.58
C VAL A 74 12.33 -7.37 -14.87
N THR A 75 11.72 -8.37 -15.51
CA THR A 75 12.39 -9.58 -16.00
C THR A 75 12.23 -9.66 -17.52
N VAL A 76 13.33 -9.66 -18.26
CA VAL A 76 13.36 -9.76 -19.73
C VAL A 76 13.98 -11.10 -20.10
N SER A 77 13.15 -12.07 -20.50
CA SER A 77 13.62 -13.39 -20.95
C SER A 77 13.97 -13.39 -22.43
N SER A 78 13.25 -12.61 -23.23
CA SER A 78 13.49 -12.39 -24.65
C SER A 78 12.82 -11.09 -25.10
N LEU A 79 13.03 -10.67 -26.35
CA LEU A 79 12.41 -9.47 -26.89
C LEU A 79 11.14 -9.82 -27.67
N PRO A 80 10.04 -9.06 -27.49
CA PRO A 80 8.91 -9.10 -28.41
C PRO A 80 9.32 -8.75 -29.84
N ALA A 81 8.73 -9.44 -30.83
CA ALA A 81 9.05 -9.24 -32.25
C ALA A 81 8.43 -7.95 -32.82
N SER A 82 7.34 -7.50 -32.21
CA SER A 82 6.58 -6.30 -32.59
C SER A 82 6.34 -5.39 -31.39
N ASN A 83 5.78 -4.22 -31.65
CA ASN A 83 5.33 -3.33 -30.58
C ASN A 83 4.25 -4.01 -29.74
N VAL A 84 4.33 -3.83 -28.42
CA VAL A 84 3.29 -4.24 -27.48
C VAL A 84 2.63 -2.96 -26.96
N ALA A 85 1.32 -2.84 -27.17
CA ALA A 85 0.53 -1.71 -26.69
C ALA A 85 0.53 -1.63 -25.15
N ALA A 86 0.30 -0.43 -24.63
CA ALA A 86 0.21 -0.21 -23.19
C ALA A 86 -0.86 -1.12 -22.58
N THR A 87 -0.45 -1.92 -21.59
CA THR A 87 -1.33 -2.85 -20.87
C THR A 87 -1.17 -2.64 -19.38
N ASN A 88 -2.29 -2.63 -18.65
CA ASN A 88 -2.29 -2.47 -17.21
C ASN A 88 -1.62 -3.65 -16.50
N LEU A 89 -0.96 -3.37 -15.39
CA LEU A 89 -0.67 -4.39 -14.39
C LEU A 89 -1.98 -4.88 -13.78
N ALA A 90 -2.00 -6.13 -13.34
CA ALA A 90 -3.20 -6.77 -12.82
C ALA A 90 -2.92 -7.55 -11.53
N SER A 91 -4.02 -7.97 -10.89
CA SER A 91 -4.02 -8.86 -9.72
C SER A 91 -3.39 -8.29 -8.44
N GLY A 92 -2.95 -7.04 -8.44
CA GLY A 92 -2.51 -6.35 -7.24
C GLY A 92 -3.64 -6.27 -6.22
N ALA A 93 -3.37 -6.65 -4.98
CA ALA A 93 -4.36 -6.70 -3.91
C ALA A 93 -3.76 -6.25 -2.59
N ASP A 94 -4.54 -5.47 -1.84
CA ASP A 94 -4.22 -5.04 -0.48
C ASP A 94 -4.75 -6.07 0.54
N ASP A 95 -4.04 -6.22 1.66
CA ASP A 95 -4.44 -7.08 2.79
C ASP A 95 -4.85 -6.25 4.01
N PHE A 96 -5.81 -5.35 3.81
CA PHE A 96 -6.29 -4.50 4.88
C PHE A 96 -6.98 -5.29 6.02
N ALA A 97 -7.51 -6.48 5.71
CA ALA A 97 -8.22 -7.30 6.68
C ALA A 97 -7.28 -8.04 7.64
N ASN A 98 -6.06 -8.39 7.22
CA ASN A 98 -5.14 -9.22 8.03
C ASN A 98 -3.89 -8.44 8.50
N VAL A 99 -4.06 -7.16 8.86
CA VAL A 99 -2.96 -6.35 9.39
C VAL A 99 -2.37 -6.98 10.66
N ASN A 100 -1.07 -7.30 10.61
CA ASN A 100 -0.32 -7.70 11.79
C ASN A 100 0.09 -6.46 12.60
N TRP A 101 -0.75 -6.09 13.56
CA TRP A 101 -0.53 -4.90 14.40
C TRP A 101 0.78 -4.93 15.19
N THR A 102 1.21 -6.10 15.66
CA THR A 102 2.49 -6.22 16.37
C THR A 102 3.65 -5.82 15.47
N THR A 103 3.68 -6.31 14.22
CA THR A 103 4.72 -5.95 13.24
C THR A 103 4.66 -4.48 12.86
N VAL A 104 3.46 -3.94 12.61
CA VAL A 104 3.30 -2.53 12.22
C VAL A 104 3.75 -1.60 13.36
N LEU A 105 3.27 -1.84 14.57
CA LEU A 105 3.57 -1.02 15.75
C LEU A 105 5.03 -1.15 16.18
N GLY A 106 5.66 -2.31 15.96
CA GLY A 106 7.09 -2.53 16.20
C GLY A 106 8.01 -1.60 15.40
N LYS A 107 7.55 -1.06 14.26
CA LYS A 107 8.29 -0.04 13.49
C LYS A 107 8.27 1.34 14.16
N VAL A 108 7.33 1.58 15.06
CA VAL A 108 7.15 2.86 15.75
C VAL A 108 7.79 2.78 17.14
N THR A 109 9.13 2.70 17.17
CA THR A 109 9.92 2.54 18.40
C THR A 109 9.89 3.80 19.29
N PRO A 110 10.30 3.73 20.58
CA PRO A 110 10.42 4.91 21.43
C PRO A 110 11.28 6.04 20.84
N ALA A 111 12.23 5.72 19.95
CA ALA A 111 13.10 6.70 19.32
C ALA A 111 12.35 7.70 18.41
N THR A 112 11.14 7.35 17.95
CA THR A 112 10.26 8.28 17.23
C THR A 112 9.66 9.37 18.11
N GLY A 113 9.92 9.35 19.42
CA GLY A 113 9.52 10.36 20.38
C GLY A 113 8.19 10.06 21.09
N PRO A 114 7.85 10.90 22.09
CA PRO A 114 6.53 10.88 22.72
C PRO A 114 5.47 11.39 21.73
N GLY A 115 4.23 10.96 21.88
CA GLY A 115 3.15 11.42 21.01
C GLY A 115 1.90 10.56 21.10
N ALA A 116 1.02 10.76 20.12
CA ALA A 116 -0.19 9.97 19.94
C ALA A 116 -0.01 8.93 18.83
N ILE A 117 -0.70 7.80 18.95
CA ILE A 117 -0.82 6.79 17.91
C ILE A 117 -2.29 6.53 17.62
N ALA A 118 -2.63 6.42 16.34
CA ALA A 118 -3.99 6.24 15.89
C ALA A 118 -4.03 5.29 14.69
N ALA A 119 -5.13 4.56 14.57
CA ALA A 119 -5.50 3.80 13.37
C ALA A 119 -6.95 4.15 13.04
N PRO A 120 -7.19 5.33 12.41
CA PRO A 120 -8.53 5.83 12.17
C PRO A 120 -9.39 4.83 11.39
N GLY A 121 -10.57 4.54 11.93
CA GLY A 121 -11.55 3.64 11.34
C GLY A 121 -11.19 2.16 11.30
N VAL A 122 -10.16 1.75 12.05
CA VAL A 122 -9.79 0.35 12.16
C VAL A 122 -10.14 -0.22 13.53
N ASN A 123 -11.38 -0.70 13.67
CA ASN A 123 -11.90 -1.19 14.95
C ASN A 123 -11.05 -2.34 15.56
N GLY A 124 -10.49 -3.21 14.70
CA GLY A 124 -9.64 -4.33 15.13
C GLY A 124 -8.29 -3.94 15.74
N ALA A 125 -7.90 -2.66 15.66
CA ALA A 125 -6.59 -2.19 16.09
C ALA A 125 -6.54 -1.82 17.59
N ALA A 126 -7.70 -1.62 18.24
CA ALA A 126 -7.79 -0.93 19.52
C ALA A 126 -6.92 -1.53 20.64
N SER A 127 -6.97 -2.85 20.81
CA SER A 127 -6.19 -3.56 21.83
C SER A 127 -4.67 -3.43 21.60
N ALA A 128 -4.23 -3.58 20.36
CA ALA A 128 -2.82 -3.49 20.00
C ALA A 128 -2.28 -2.06 20.17
N LEU A 129 -3.04 -1.04 19.76
CA LEU A 129 -2.64 0.36 19.98
C LEU A 129 -2.52 0.69 21.47
N ALA A 130 -3.49 0.27 22.30
CA ALA A 130 -3.47 0.52 23.73
C ALA A 130 -2.25 -0.13 24.42
N ALA A 131 -1.96 -1.38 24.07
CA ALA A 131 -0.79 -2.09 24.59
C ALA A 131 0.53 -1.42 24.16
N HIS A 132 0.66 -1.05 22.88
CA HIS A 132 1.84 -0.34 22.37
C HIS A 132 2.02 1.01 23.04
N ALA A 133 0.93 1.77 23.22
CA ALA A 133 0.97 3.07 23.87
C ALA A 133 1.44 2.98 25.32
N ALA A 134 0.95 1.98 26.07
CA ALA A 134 1.39 1.72 27.44
C ALA A 134 2.87 1.36 27.53
N ALA A 135 3.37 0.49 26.65
CA ALA A 135 4.76 0.08 26.63
C ALA A 135 5.73 1.21 26.24
N ASN A 136 5.27 2.18 25.44
CA ASN A 136 6.13 3.20 24.84
C ASN A 136 5.84 4.63 25.35
N ARG A 137 5.03 4.79 26.40
CA ARG A 137 4.63 6.09 26.98
C ARG A 137 4.02 7.04 25.93
N ARG A 138 2.98 6.55 25.25
CA ARG A 138 2.19 7.30 24.25
C ARG A 138 0.72 7.34 24.61
N LEU A 139 -0.03 8.14 23.85
CA LEU A 139 -1.50 8.14 23.88
C LEU A 139 -2.06 7.40 22.65
N ALA A 140 -2.86 6.37 22.86
CA ALA A 140 -3.62 5.70 21.81
C ALA A 140 -4.97 6.39 21.60
N LEU A 141 -5.21 6.85 20.38
CA LEU A 141 -6.49 7.39 19.93
C LEU A 141 -7.23 6.28 19.17
N LEU A 142 -8.25 5.74 19.82
CA LEU A 142 -8.99 4.55 19.36
C LEU A 142 -10.23 4.96 18.58
N SER A 143 -10.58 4.18 17.56
CA SER A 143 -11.83 4.36 16.80
C SER A 143 -12.91 3.43 17.35
N PRO A 144 -14.10 3.95 17.75
CA PRO A 144 -15.24 3.10 18.03
C PRO A 144 -15.87 2.63 16.72
N ASN A 145 -16.78 1.65 16.78
CA ASN A 145 -17.61 1.30 15.63
C ASN A 145 -18.26 2.56 15.02
N GLN A 146 -18.37 2.62 13.69
CA GLN A 146 -18.89 3.78 13.00
C GLN A 146 -20.39 3.96 13.25
N THR A 147 -20.73 4.80 14.22
CA THR A 147 -22.12 5.11 14.62
C THR A 147 -22.19 6.47 15.30
N ASP A 148 -23.36 7.10 15.21
CA ASP A 148 -23.66 8.34 15.92
C ASP A 148 -24.13 8.07 17.37
N ALA A 149 -24.31 6.82 17.77
CA ALA A 149 -24.80 6.46 19.11
C ALA A 149 -23.71 6.64 20.19
N SER A 150 -23.92 7.60 21.10
CA SER A 150 -23.02 7.84 22.24
C SER A 150 -22.87 6.63 23.17
N ALA A 151 -23.91 5.79 23.29
CA ALA A 151 -23.86 4.55 24.08
C ALA A 151 -22.73 3.61 23.61
N THR A 152 -22.47 3.54 22.31
CA THR A 152 -21.41 2.67 21.76
C THR A 152 -20.02 3.10 22.23
N VAL A 153 -19.72 4.40 22.25
CA VAL A 153 -18.42 4.89 22.74
C VAL A 153 -18.31 4.75 24.25
N ILE A 154 -19.39 4.97 25.01
CA ILE A 154 -19.39 4.82 26.48
C ILE A 154 -19.06 3.37 26.85
N THR A 155 -19.73 2.40 26.22
CA THR A 155 -19.43 0.97 26.43
C THR A 155 -18.00 0.64 26.02
N ALA A 156 -17.53 1.11 24.86
CA ALA A 156 -16.16 0.87 24.40
C ALA A 156 -15.10 1.45 25.35
N GLN A 157 -15.30 2.68 25.83
CA GLN A 157 -14.44 3.34 26.81
C GLN A 157 -14.43 2.58 28.15
N GLY A 158 -15.57 2.04 28.57
CA GLY A 158 -15.68 1.17 29.75
C GLY A 158 -14.90 -0.15 29.62
N ASN A 159 -14.73 -0.66 28.41
CA ASN A 159 -14.02 -1.90 28.11
C ASN A 159 -12.49 -1.75 28.02
N ILE A 160 -11.95 -0.54 28.14
CA ILE A 160 -10.48 -0.37 28.20
C ILE A 160 -9.95 -1.00 29.48
N THR A 161 -9.04 -1.97 29.33
CA THR A 161 -8.34 -2.64 30.43
C THR A 161 -7.73 -1.61 31.38
N ALA A 162 -7.84 -1.85 32.69
CA ALA A 162 -7.37 -0.91 33.72
C ALA A 162 -5.92 -0.43 33.51
N ALA A 163 -5.01 -1.33 33.11
CA ALA A 163 -3.61 -1.02 32.84
C ALA A 163 -3.41 0.01 31.70
N TYR A 164 -4.38 0.16 30.81
CA TYR A 164 -4.29 1.01 29.62
C TYR A 164 -5.10 2.31 29.72
N LYS A 165 -5.88 2.51 30.79
CA LYS A 165 -6.79 3.68 30.91
C LYS A 165 -6.07 5.03 30.87
N GLN A 166 -4.82 5.10 31.33
CA GLN A 166 -4.01 6.32 31.24
C GLN A 166 -3.36 6.54 29.87
N TYR A 167 -3.39 5.54 29.00
CA TYR A 167 -2.69 5.52 27.71
C TYR A 167 -3.63 5.41 26.51
N ALA A 168 -4.94 5.28 26.70
CA ALA A 168 -5.87 5.04 25.60
C ALA A 168 -7.23 5.69 25.82
N THR A 169 -7.80 6.25 24.76
CA THR A 169 -9.15 6.82 24.75
C THR A 169 -9.82 6.63 23.39
N TYR A 170 -11.13 6.41 23.40
CA TYR A 170 -11.91 6.39 22.18
C TYR A 170 -12.27 7.81 21.73
N VAL A 171 -11.99 8.10 20.46
CA VAL A 171 -12.32 9.39 19.83
C VAL A 171 -13.73 9.32 19.25
N TYR A 172 -14.60 10.24 19.66
CA TYR A 172 -16.01 10.35 19.26
C TYR A 172 -16.41 11.85 19.28
N PRO A 173 -17.33 12.32 18.41
CA PRO A 173 -18.10 11.57 17.42
C PRO A 173 -17.36 11.29 16.12
N TRP A 174 -17.92 10.37 15.33
CA TRP A 174 -17.62 10.27 13.90
C TRP A 174 -18.16 11.52 13.20
N VAL A 175 -17.35 12.11 12.33
CA VAL A 175 -17.73 13.35 11.63
C VAL A 175 -17.91 13.07 10.14
N THR A 176 -18.87 13.76 9.52
CA THR A 176 -19.01 13.76 8.06
C THR A 176 -18.17 14.91 7.51
N VAL A 177 -17.20 14.59 6.65
CA VAL A 177 -16.41 15.61 5.97
C VAL A 177 -17.15 16.03 4.69
N PRO A 178 -17.33 17.34 4.41
CA PRO A 178 -17.94 17.78 3.16
C PRO A 178 -17.02 17.46 1.96
N ASP A 179 -17.18 16.28 1.36
CA ASP A 179 -16.42 15.81 0.19
C ASP A 179 -17.23 15.89 -1.12
N GLY A 180 -18.44 16.45 -1.05
CA GLY A 180 -19.39 16.50 -2.18
C GLY A 180 -20.06 15.16 -2.51
N THR A 181 -19.68 14.07 -1.82
CA THR A 181 -20.21 12.71 -2.03
C THR A 181 -20.90 12.12 -0.80
N GLY A 182 -20.86 12.81 0.35
CA GLY A 182 -21.62 12.42 1.55
C GLY A 182 -21.04 11.23 2.30
N GLY A 183 -19.77 10.88 2.05
CA GLY A 183 -19.10 9.78 2.73
C GLY A 183 -18.84 10.10 4.20
N ARG A 184 -19.34 9.25 5.10
CA ARG A 184 -18.82 9.16 6.47
C ARG A 184 -17.53 8.35 6.40
N LYS A 185 -16.37 8.99 6.53
CA LYS A 185 -15.09 8.28 6.67
C LYS A 185 -14.86 7.94 8.12
#